data_AF-A0A9D7HG39-F1
#
_entry.id   AF-A0A9D7HG39-F1
#
_cell.length_a   1.000
_cell.length_b   1.000
_cell.length_c   1.000
_cell.angle_alpha   90.00
_cell.angle_beta   90.00
_cell.angle_gamma   90.00
#
_symmetry.space_group_name_H-M   'P 1'
#
loop_
_entity.id
_entity.type
_entity.pdbx_description
1 polymer ?
#
loop_
_entity_poly.entity_id
_entity_poly.type
_entity_poly.pdbx_seq_one_letter_code
_entity_poly.pdbx_strand_id
1 'polypeptide(L)'
;MRWLPIPFVVATLPLQAQQTSVLFLGNSYTYVNDLPNTLRQLALSLGDTMTVASSAPGGYTLFQHSTYAPTLAAIGSQQWDFVVFAGAEPVGRFARGSHQYGSLAPFN
;
A
#
# COMPACT_ATOMS: atom_id res chain seq x y z
N MET A 1 -8.16 -4.67 67.86
CA MET A 1 -7.23 -4.39 66.75
C MET A 1 -8.04 -4.42 65.46
N ARG A 2 -8.27 -3.28 64.80
CA ARG A 2 -9.10 -3.18 63.58
C ARG A 2 -8.16 -3.15 62.38
N TRP A 3 -8.22 -4.16 61.51
CA TRP A 3 -7.51 -4.18 60.23
C TRP A 3 -8.28 -3.32 59.22
N LEU A 4 -7.61 -2.34 58.60
CA LEU A 4 -8.18 -1.65 57.43
C LEU A 4 -7.92 -2.52 56.18
N PRO A 5 -8.93 -2.78 55.32
CA PRO A 5 -8.70 -3.49 54.07
C PRO A 5 -7.97 -2.59 53.06
N ILE A 6 -6.97 -3.14 52.38
CA ILE A 6 -6.26 -2.47 51.29
C ILE A 6 -7.18 -2.46 50.06
N PRO A 7 -7.51 -1.30 49.47
CA PRO A 7 -8.31 -1.27 48.25
C PRO A 7 -7.45 -1.82 47.09
N PHE A 8 -7.87 -2.95 46.53
CA PHE A 8 -7.29 -3.50 45.32
C PHE A 8 -7.87 -2.75 44.12
N VAL A 9 -7.11 -1.78 43.59
CA VAL A 9 -7.50 -1.04 42.39
C VAL A 9 -7.03 -1.83 41.17
N VAL A 10 -7.99 -2.35 40.39
CA VAL A 10 -7.72 -2.94 39.08
C VAL A 10 -7.69 -1.81 38.06
N ALA A 11 -6.51 -1.50 37.53
CA ALA A 11 -6.38 -0.57 36.40
C ALA A 11 -6.61 -1.33 35.09
N THR A 12 -7.65 -0.96 34.34
CA THR A 12 -7.88 -1.46 32.99
C THR A 12 -7.07 -0.62 32.00
N LEU A 13 -6.05 -1.24 31.40
CA LEU A 13 -5.32 -0.62 30.28
C LEU A 13 -6.20 -0.73 29.02
N PRO A 14 -6.42 0.37 28.28
CA PRO A 14 -7.07 0.27 26.98
C PRO A 14 -6.12 -0.48 26.03
N LEU A 15 -6.49 -1.71 25.66
CA LEU A 15 -5.90 -2.40 24.51
C LEU A 15 -6.44 -1.70 23.25
N GLN A 16 -5.67 -0.76 22.72
CA GLN A 16 -6.01 -0.14 21.46
C GLN A 16 -5.65 -1.11 20.34
N ALA A 17 -6.67 -1.76 19.76
CA ALA A 17 -6.49 -2.57 18.56
C ALA A 17 -6.01 -1.64 17.44
N GLN A 18 -4.74 -1.76 17.07
CA GLN A 18 -4.13 -0.94 16.04
C GLN A 18 -4.54 -1.53 14.68
N GLN A 19 -5.52 -0.91 14.03
CA GLN A 19 -5.99 -1.37 12.73
C GLN A 19 -5.01 -0.93 11.64
N THR A 20 -4.30 -1.87 11.03
CA THR A 20 -3.29 -1.58 10.01
C THR A 20 -3.95 -1.27 8.66
N SER A 21 -3.52 -0.19 8.03
CA SER A 21 -4.00 0.27 6.72
C SER A 21 -2.90 0.18 5.66
N VAL A 22 -3.20 -0.48 4.54
CA VAL A 22 -2.23 -0.71 3.46
C VAL A 22 -2.79 -0.32 2.10
N LEU A 23 -2.07 0.54 1.38
CA LEU A 23 -2.36 0.91 -0.01
C LEU A 23 -1.41 0.18 -0.96
N PHE A 24 -1.96 -0.57 -1.90
CA PHE A 24 -1.21 -1.21 -2.96
C PHE A 24 -1.20 -0.36 -4.24
N LEU A 25 -0.02 0.02 -4.71
CA LEU A 25 0.20 0.66 -6.00
C LEU A 25 0.84 -0.35 -6.95
N GLY A 26 0.37 -0.44 -8.18
CA GLY A 26 1.01 -1.34 -9.12
C GLY A 26 0.29 -1.45 -10.44
N ASN A 27 0.41 -2.60 -11.07
CA ASN A 27 -0.13 -2.80 -12.41
C ASN A 27 -0.99 -4.08 -12.46
N SER A 28 -1.18 -4.62 -13.66
CA SER A 28 -1.90 -5.87 -13.87
C SER A 28 -1.40 -7.02 -12.99
N TYR A 29 -0.12 -7.08 -12.62
CA TYR A 29 0.40 -8.11 -11.73
C TYR A 29 -0.13 -8.00 -10.29
N THR A 30 -0.43 -6.80 -9.82
CA THR A 30 -1.03 -6.54 -8.50
C THR A 30 -2.52 -6.87 -8.49
N TYR A 31 -3.22 -6.48 -9.56
CA TYR A 31 -4.65 -6.68 -9.69
C TYR A 31 -5.01 -8.16 -9.96
N VAL A 32 -4.29 -8.83 -10.86
CA VAL A 32 -4.61 -10.20 -11.31
C VAL A 32 -4.39 -11.24 -10.21
N ASN A 33 -3.39 -11.06 -9.35
CA ASN A 33 -3.09 -12.00 -8.27
C ASN A 33 -3.85 -11.70 -6.98
N ASP A 34 -4.69 -10.66 -6.97
CA ASP A 34 -5.43 -10.21 -5.78
C ASP A 34 -4.56 -10.15 -4.51
N LEU A 35 -3.34 -9.62 -4.67
CA LEU A 35 -2.37 -9.49 -3.59
C LEU A 35 -2.93 -8.71 -2.39
N PRO A 36 -3.72 -7.62 -2.57
CA PRO A 36 -4.32 -6.91 -1.44
C PRO A 36 -5.22 -7.81 -0.58
N ASN A 37 -6.12 -8.59 -1.19
CA ASN A 37 -6.97 -9.48 -0.41
C ASN A 37 -6.22 -10.67 0.17
N THR A 38 -5.22 -11.18 -0.53
CA THR A 38 -4.38 -12.27 -0.01
C THR A 38 -3.67 -11.85 1.27
N LEU A 39 -3.07 -10.64 1.28
CA LEU A 39 -2.47 -10.09 2.49
C LEU A 39 -3.51 -9.90 3.60
N ARG A 40 -4.70 -9.38 3.26
CA ARG A 40 -5.81 -9.25 4.21
C ARG A 40 -6.21 -10.57 4.85
N GLN A 41 -6.34 -11.63 4.07
CA GLN A 41 -6.70 -12.95 4.58
C GLN A 41 -5.62 -13.54 5.48
N LEU A 42 -4.34 -13.32 5.15
CA LEU A 42 -3.23 -13.73 6.00
C LEU A 42 -3.24 -13.02 7.36
N ALA A 43 -3.43 -11.70 7.38
CA ALA A 43 -3.55 -10.95 8.64
C ALA A 43 -4.74 -11.45 9.47
N LEU A 44 -5.90 -11.65 8.84
CA LEU A 44 -7.08 -12.21 9.51
C LEU A 44 -6.82 -13.61 10.09
N SER A 45 -6.04 -14.45 9.41
CA SER A 45 -5.69 -15.78 9.92
C SER A 45 -4.81 -15.74 11.18
N LEU A 46 -4.09 -14.64 11.39
CA LEU A 46 -3.27 -14.40 12.58
C LEU A 46 -4.02 -13.65 13.69
N GLY A 47 -5.30 -13.32 13.48
CA GLY A 47 -6.12 -12.58 14.44
C GLY A 47 -6.04 -11.06 14.30
N ASP A 48 -5.35 -10.55 13.28
CA ASP A 48 -5.24 -9.12 13.01
C ASP A 48 -6.32 -8.63 12.04
N THR A 49 -6.71 -7.37 12.20
CA THR A 49 -7.61 -6.70 11.26
C THR A 49 -6.84 -5.68 10.44
N MET A 50 -7.05 -5.71 9.12
CA MET A 50 -6.39 -4.78 8.22
C MET A 50 -7.32 -4.26 7.14
N THR A 51 -7.14 -2.99 6.80
CA THR A 51 -7.83 -2.32 5.71
C THR A 51 -6.88 -2.26 4.52
N VAL A 52 -7.34 -2.75 3.37
CA VAL A 52 -6.55 -2.74 2.13
C VAL A 52 -7.26 -1.94 1.05
N ALA A 53 -6.50 -1.14 0.32
CA ALA A 53 -6.93 -0.50 -0.91
C ALA A 53 -5.90 -0.72 -2.01
N SER A 54 -6.30 -0.50 -3.27
CA SER A 54 -5.40 -0.68 -4.40
C SER A 54 -5.63 0.35 -5.50
N SER A 55 -4.54 0.83 -6.11
CA SER A 55 -4.52 1.58 -7.36
C SER A 55 -3.61 0.83 -8.34
N ALA A 56 -4.21 0.00 -9.20
CA ALA A 56 -3.49 -0.92 -10.08
C ALA A 56 -3.92 -0.84 -11.57
N PRO A 57 -3.76 0.32 -12.24
CA PRO A 57 -4.01 0.45 -13.67
C PRO A 57 -3.04 -0.43 -14.48
N GLY A 58 -3.54 -1.10 -15.51
CA GLY A 58 -2.74 -2.02 -16.33
C GLY A 58 -1.54 -1.33 -17.00
N GLY A 59 -0.36 -1.96 -16.91
CA GLY A 59 0.86 -1.51 -17.59
C GLY A 59 1.55 -0.26 -17.02
N TYR A 60 1.13 0.25 -15.85
CA TYR A 60 1.73 1.45 -15.28
C TYR A 60 3.08 1.18 -14.61
N THR A 61 3.99 2.14 -14.81
CA THR A 61 5.28 2.30 -14.13
C THR A 61 5.14 3.19 -12.90
N LEU A 62 6.15 3.18 -12.01
CA LEU A 62 6.18 4.06 -10.84
C LEU A 62 6.06 5.55 -11.23
N PHE A 63 6.72 5.96 -12.32
CA PHE A 63 6.65 7.33 -12.81
C PHE A 63 5.24 7.71 -13.27
N GLN A 64 4.51 6.79 -13.90
CA GLN A 64 3.13 7.08 -14.29
C GLN A 64 2.22 7.21 -13.07
N HIS A 65 2.46 6.43 -12.01
CA HIS A 65 1.74 6.58 -10.74
C HIS A 65 2.01 7.91 -10.03
N SER A 66 3.19 8.51 -10.17
CA SER A 66 3.52 9.79 -9.50
C SER A 66 2.72 10.99 -10.04
N THR A 67 2.13 10.86 -11.23
CA THR A 67 1.32 11.90 -11.86
C THR A 67 -0.14 11.51 -12.08
N TYR A 68 -0.49 10.25 -11.78
CA TYR A 68 -1.84 9.73 -11.98
C TYR A 68 -2.79 10.15 -10.87
N ALA A 69 -3.77 11.00 -11.20
CA ALA A 69 -4.67 11.60 -10.22
C ALA A 69 -5.38 10.58 -9.30
N PRO A 70 -5.87 9.41 -9.76
CA PRO A 70 -6.47 8.41 -8.87
C PRO A 70 -5.48 7.79 -7.88
N THR A 71 -4.20 7.63 -8.23
CA THR A 71 -3.18 7.17 -7.28
C THR A 71 -2.89 8.25 -6.25
N LEU A 72 -2.74 9.51 -6.68
CA LEU A 72 -2.53 10.64 -5.78
C LEU A 72 -3.72 10.82 -4.83
N ALA A 73 -4.95 10.68 -5.32
CA ALA A 73 -6.16 10.71 -4.51
C ALA A 73 -6.23 9.54 -3.52
N ALA A 74 -5.84 8.33 -3.93
CA ALA A 74 -5.79 7.17 -3.03
C ALA A 74 -4.76 7.39 -1.90
N ILE A 75 -3.57 7.89 -2.23
CA ILE A 75 -2.53 8.24 -1.25
C ILE A 75 -3.05 9.29 -0.27
N GLY A 76 -3.74 10.33 -0.75
CA GLY A 76 -4.28 11.41 0.07
C GLY A 76 -5.59 11.11 0.80
N SER A 77 -6.21 9.94 0.57
CA SER A 77 -7.55 9.64 1.12
C SER A 77 -7.57 9.40 2.63
N GLN A 78 -6.45 8.97 3.21
CA GLN A 78 -6.26 8.75 4.65
C GLN A 78 -4.76 8.66 4.98
N GLN A 79 -4.44 8.58 6.26
CA GLN A 79 -3.08 8.27 6.69
C GLN A 79 -2.87 6.75 6.59
N TRP A 80 -2.05 6.33 5.64
CA TRP A 80 -1.69 4.94 5.45
C TRP A 80 -0.52 4.54 6.35
N ASP A 81 -0.60 3.36 6.96
CA ASP A 81 0.54 2.79 7.68
C ASP A 81 1.60 2.28 6.69
N PHE A 82 1.16 1.70 5.57
CA PHE A 82 2.04 1.20 4.52
C PHE A 82 1.52 1.52 3.11
N VAL A 83 2.45 1.87 2.22
CA VAL A 83 2.20 1.95 0.77
C VAL A 83 3.14 0.96 0.08
N VAL A 84 2.57 -0.08 -0.52
CA VAL A 84 3.30 -1.17 -1.17
C VAL A 84 3.26 -0.95 -2.68
N PHE A 85 4.43 -0.85 -3.32
CA PHE A 85 4.53 -0.77 -4.78
C PHE A 85 4.92 -2.12 -5.37
N ALA A 86 4.08 -2.63 -6.28
CA ALA A 86 4.30 -3.86 -7.04
C ALA A 86 4.17 -3.56 -8.54
N GLY A 87 5.24 -3.00 -9.12
CA GLY A 87 5.31 -2.72 -10.55
C GLY A 87 6.43 -3.48 -11.22
N ALA A 88 6.20 -3.84 -12.49
CA ALA A 88 7.29 -4.17 -13.39
C ALA A 88 7.78 -2.84 -13.99
N GLU A 89 9.05 -2.55 -13.81
CA GLU A 89 9.71 -1.63 -14.74
C GLU A 89 9.75 -2.39 -16.08
N PRO A 90 9.33 -1.80 -17.21
CA PRO A 90 9.66 -2.38 -18.49
C PRO A 90 11.19 -2.29 -18.63
N VAL A 91 11.91 -3.30 -18.12
CA VAL A 91 13.34 -3.52 -18.36
C VAL A 91 13.47 -4.00 -19.80
N GLY A 92 13.23 -3.06 -20.72
CA GLY A 92 13.20 -3.26 -22.16
C GLY A 92 13.51 -1.99 -22.94
N ARG A 93 14.00 -0.93 -22.28
CA ARG A 93 14.54 0.27 -22.93
C ARG A 93 15.79 0.83 -22.24
N PHE A 94 16.66 -0.04 -21.73
CA PHE A 94 18.08 0.30 -21.78
C PHE A 94 18.51 0.06 -23.21
N ALA A 95 18.53 1.12 -24.01
CA ALA A 95 19.23 1.13 -25.28
C ALA A 95 20.68 0.74 -25.00
N ARG A 96 20.99 -0.55 -25.19
CA ARG A 96 22.37 -1.02 -25.26
C ARG A 96 22.97 -0.27 -26.45
N GLY A 97 23.88 0.64 -26.14
CA GLY A 97 24.37 1.66 -27.06
C GLY A 97 24.57 1.15 -28.48
N SER A 98 23.71 1.60 -29.38
CA SER A 98 24.12 2.01 -30.71
C SER A 98 23.22 3.19 -31.05
N HIS A 99 23.86 4.29 -31.41
CA HIS A 99 23.28 5.59 -31.71
C HIS A 99 21.94 5.50 -32.46
N GLN A 100 20.92 6.19 -31.94
CA GLN A 100 20.11 7.14 -32.72
C GLN A 100 19.13 7.88 -31.79
N TYR A 101 19.52 9.10 -31.42
CA TYR A 101 18.57 10.17 -31.14
C TYR A 101 17.76 10.43 -32.42
N GLY A 102 16.43 10.41 -32.36
CA GLY A 102 15.62 10.90 -33.46
C GLY A 102 14.21 10.31 -33.53
N SER A 103 13.26 10.98 -32.88
CA SER A 103 11.95 11.37 -33.43
C SER A 103 11.03 11.74 -32.27
N LEU A 104 11.18 12.97 -31.79
CA LEU A 104 10.06 13.65 -31.14
C LEU A 104 9.12 14.06 -32.28
N ALA A 105 8.01 13.33 -32.43
CA ALA A 105 6.89 13.88 -33.19
C ALA A 105 6.33 15.08 -32.40
N PRO A 106 6.03 16.21 -33.08
CA PRO A 106 5.59 17.42 -32.39
C PRO A 106 4.20 17.20 -31.79
N PHE A 107 4.05 17.55 -30.51
CA PHE A 107 2.75 17.89 -29.97
C PHE A 107 2.42 19.32 -30.43
N ASN A 108 1.22 19.46 -30.98
CA ASN A 108 0.61 20.71 -31.45
C ASN A 108 0.61 21.80 -30.37
#